data_AF-A0AAD9PE15-F1
#
_entry.id   AF-A0AAD9PE15-F1
#
_cell.length_a   1.000
_cell.length_b   1.000
_cell.length_c   1.000
_cell.angle_alpha   90.00
_cell.angle_beta   90.00
_cell.angle_gamma   90.00
#
_symmetry.space_group_name_H-M   'P 1'
#
loop_
_entity.id
_entity.type
_entity.pdbx_description
1 polymer ?
#
loop_
_entity_poly.entity_id
_entity_poly.type
_entity_poly.pdbx_seq_one_letter_code
_entity_poly.pdbx_strand_id
1 'polypeptide(L)'
;MSSSRQGGGVDVILESCDFDHENVPHCPHGPTLLFERFSAGGSSSGRFYACSACRDRRDCNFFRWENAKATSGLGKEGKYRTGQSHQQLHCRLKVFRQMRLKDRKLCKDCGMLLLPDDWLAHEGHDLLERVTRRQLRRPSTLLPPIENKKTNAQYLFSDAAVKFTLGCIEDRGFHKVLCLGTPR
;
A
#
# COMPACT_ATOMS: atom_id res chain seq x y z
N MET A 1 -13.54 8.70 -37.99
CA MET A 1 -14.84 8.69 -37.29
C MET A 1 -14.59 9.11 -35.86
N SER A 2 -14.89 10.37 -35.53
CA SER A 2 -14.65 10.95 -34.21
C SER A 2 -15.69 10.44 -33.21
N SER A 3 -15.26 9.65 -32.22
CA SER A 3 -16.07 9.42 -31.02
C SER A 3 -16.02 10.67 -30.16
N SER A 4 -17.09 11.45 -30.20
CA SER A 4 -17.39 12.51 -29.24
C SER A 4 -17.41 11.93 -27.81
N ARG A 5 -16.39 12.24 -27.00
CA ARG A 5 -16.37 11.95 -25.56
C ARG A 5 -17.45 12.80 -24.88
N GLN A 6 -18.66 12.27 -24.75
CA GLN A 6 -19.72 12.88 -23.95
C GLN A 6 -19.46 12.61 -22.47
N GLY A 7 -18.62 13.44 -21.85
CA GLY A 7 -18.32 13.39 -20.41
C GLY A 7 -17.06 14.17 -20.08
N GLY A 8 -17.07 14.92 -18.98
CA GLY A 8 -15.84 15.48 -18.42
C GLY A 8 -14.88 14.37 -18.00
N GLY A 9 -13.57 14.62 -18.11
CA GLY A 9 -12.52 13.62 -17.89
C GLY A 9 -11.38 14.13 -17.01
N VAL A 10 -10.49 13.22 -16.61
CA VAL A 10 -9.25 13.55 -15.91
C VAL A 10 -8.14 12.70 -16.50
N ASP A 11 -7.05 13.33 -16.91
CA ASP A 11 -5.83 12.64 -17.37
C ASP A 11 -4.66 12.94 -16.42
N VAL A 12 -3.71 12.00 -16.35
CA VAL A 12 -2.44 12.19 -15.65
C VAL A 12 -1.47 12.85 -16.61
N ILE A 13 -0.81 13.92 -16.18
CA ILE A 13 0.22 14.58 -16.98
C ILE A 13 1.55 13.83 -16.76
N LEU A 14 2.14 13.32 -17.83
CA LEU A 14 3.33 12.44 -17.79
C LEU A 14 4.62 13.05 -18.40
N GLU A 15 4.61 14.29 -18.90
CA GLU A 15 5.72 14.86 -19.72
C GLU A 15 6.08 16.30 -19.30
N SER A 16 7.33 16.82 -19.41
CA SER A 16 8.60 16.36 -20.03
C SER A 16 9.79 17.18 -19.46
N CYS A 17 11.02 16.64 -19.52
CA CYS A 17 12.40 17.25 -19.43
C CYS A 17 12.75 18.27 -18.31
N ASP A 18 11.85 19.16 -17.94
CA ASP A 18 12.04 20.27 -17.00
C ASP A 18 11.19 20.08 -15.73
N PHE A 19 10.79 18.84 -15.44
CA PHE A 19 9.97 18.53 -14.27
C PHE A 19 10.79 18.71 -13.00
N ASP A 20 10.50 19.75 -12.24
CA ASP A 20 11.14 20.02 -10.97
C ASP A 20 10.66 19.01 -9.90
N HIS A 21 11.33 17.86 -9.89
CA HIS A 21 11.07 16.76 -8.97
C HIS A 21 11.18 17.18 -7.50
N GLU A 22 11.94 18.23 -7.18
CA GLU A 22 12.14 18.72 -5.81
C GLU A 22 10.89 19.43 -5.25
N ASN A 23 10.04 19.99 -6.13
CA ASN A 23 8.87 20.77 -5.73
C ASN A 23 7.52 20.03 -5.82
N VAL A 24 7.57 18.72 -6.09
CA VAL A 24 6.38 17.87 -6.09
C VAL A 24 5.82 17.77 -4.67
N PRO A 25 4.55 18.15 -4.44
CA PRO A 25 3.98 18.01 -3.12
C PRO A 25 3.86 16.54 -2.72
N HIS A 26 4.10 16.29 -1.45
CA HIS A 26 3.99 14.96 -0.87
C HIS A 26 2.70 14.82 -0.08
N CYS A 27 2.09 13.65 -0.18
CA CYS A 27 1.09 13.18 0.75
C CYS A 27 1.73 12.11 1.68
N PRO A 28 1.01 11.59 2.69
CA PRO A 28 1.54 10.51 3.54
C PRO A 28 1.95 9.22 2.80
N HIS A 29 1.58 9.07 1.52
CA HIS A 29 1.93 7.93 0.67
C HIS A 29 3.12 8.22 -0.27
N GLY A 30 3.75 9.39 -0.15
CA GLY A 30 4.87 9.81 -1.01
C GLY A 30 4.49 10.92 -2.01
N PRO A 31 5.28 11.08 -3.08
CA PRO A 31 5.02 12.06 -4.13
C PRO A 31 3.63 11.89 -4.75
N THR A 32 2.99 13.02 -5.01
CA THR A 32 1.67 13.08 -5.65
C THR A 32 1.80 13.09 -7.17
N LEU A 33 0.69 12.84 -7.88
CA LEU A 33 0.62 12.96 -9.33
C LEU A 33 -0.07 14.25 -9.73
N LEU A 34 0.38 14.85 -10.84
CA LEU A 34 -0.28 15.98 -11.48
C LEU A 34 -1.37 15.46 -12.44
N PHE A 35 -2.58 15.98 -12.27
CA PHE A 35 -3.75 15.66 -13.07
C PHE A 35 -4.26 16.91 -13.78
N GLU A 36 -4.83 16.73 -14.97
CA GLU A 36 -5.58 17.75 -15.69
C GLU A 36 -7.04 17.34 -15.82
N ARG A 37 -7.97 18.24 -15.48
CA ARG A 37 -9.41 17.98 -15.59
C ARG A 37 -9.97 18.64 -16.84
N PHE A 38 -10.78 17.92 -17.60
CA PHE A 38 -11.44 18.42 -18.80
C PHE A 38 -12.96 18.57 -18.62
N SER A 39 -13.50 19.66 -19.16
CA SER A 39 -14.94 19.89 -19.26
C SER A 39 -15.55 19.04 -20.39
N ALA A 40 -16.88 18.92 -20.43
CA ALA A 40 -17.58 18.13 -21.45
C ALA A 40 -17.33 18.58 -22.91
N GLY A 41 -16.81 19.80 -23.10
CA GLY A 41 -16.37 20.33 -24.41
C GLY A 41 -14.89 20.06 -24.74
N GLY A 42 -14.17 19.28 -23.93
CA GLY A 42 -12.75 18.98 -24.12
C GLY A 42 -11.77 20.05 -23.64
N SER A 43 -12.25 21.24 -23.24
CA SER A 43 -11.40 22.29 -22.69
C SER A 43 -10.90 21.94 -21.29
N SER A 44 -9.61 22.19 -21.03
CA SER A 44 -9.02 22.08 -19.69
C SER A 44 -9.70 23.03 -18.71
N SER A 45 -10.04 22.50 -17.55
CA SER A 45 -10.63 23.19 -16.40
C SER A 45 -9.63 23.38 -15.26
N GLY A 46 -8.36 23.05 -15.48
CA GLY A 46 -7.25 23.28 -14.56
C GLY A 46 -6.52 22.00 -14.14
N ARG A 47 -5.32 22.22 -13.57
CA ARG A 47 -4.38 21.18 -13.15
C ARG A 47 -4.20 21.11 -11.65
N PHE A 48 -4.13 19.91 -11.09
CA PHE A 48 -4.04 19.69 -9.65
C PHE A 48 -3.22 18.46 -9.27
N TYR A 49 -2.60 18.52 -8.10
CA TYR A 49 -1.91 17.41 -7.45
C TYR A 49 -2.87 16.59 -6.59
N ALA A 50 -2.82 15.27 -6.69
CA ALA A 50 -3.55 14.34 -5.84
C ALA A 50 -2.75 13.05 -5.57
N CYS A 51 -3.22 12.25 -4.59
CA CYS A 51 -2.54 11.04 -4.14
C CYS A 51 -2.27 10.05 -5.30
N SER A 52 -1.04 9.52 -5.36
CA SER A 52 -0.63 8.47 -6.32
C SER A 52 -1.13 7.07 -5.93
N ALA A 53 -1.35 6.83 -4.64
CA ALA A 53 -1.65 5.51 -4.08
C ALA A 53 -3.13 5.31 -3.68
N CYS A 54 -3.94 6.37 -3.61
CA CYS A 54 -5.34 6.29 -3.19
C CYS A 54 -6.25 6.92 -4.23
N ARG A 55 -7.24 6.16 -4.70
CA ARG A 55 -8.21 6.65 -5.70
C ARG A 55 -9.29 7.55 -5.10
N ASP A 56 -9.63 7.36 -3.82
CA ASP A 56 -10.73 8.04 -3.14
C ASP A 56 -10.18 9.02 -2.09
N ARG A 57 -10.75 10.23 -2.06
CA ARG A 57 -10.34 11.30 -1.14
C ARG A 57 -10.62 10.98 0.33
N ARG A 58 -11.44 9.97 0.61
CA ARG A 58 -11.65 9.46 1.98
C ARG A 58 -10.42 8.75 2.53
N ASP A 59 -9.68 8.06 1.66
CA ASP A 59 -8.48 7.30 2.04
C ASP A 59 -7.23 8.19 2.05
N CYS A 60 -7.19 9.19 1.16
CA CYS A 60 -6.22 10.28 1.20
C CYS A 60 -6.84 11.57 0.68
N ASN A 61 -7.05 12.55 1.55
CA ASN A 61 -7.72 13.80 1.19
C ASN A 61 -6.81 14.85 0.53
N PHE A 62 -5.55 14.50 0.23
CA PHE A 62 -4.58 15.41 -0.37
C PHE A 62 -5.08 15.93 -1.72
N PHE A 63 -5.11 17.25 -1.87
CA PHE A 63 -5.47 17.94 -3.11
C PHE A 63 -4.85 19.34 -3.13
N ARG A 64 -4.19 19.72 -4.22
CA ARG A 64 -3.60 21.07 -4.39
C ARG A 64 -3.64 21.50 -5.86
N TRP A 65 -4.22 22.66 -6.19
CA TRP A 65 -4.10 23.20 -7.54
C TRP A 65 -2.63 23.51 -7.88
N GLU A 66 -2.21 23.31 -9.13
CA GLU A 66 -0.83 23.52 -9.58
C GLU A 66 -0.31 24.93 -9.26
N ASN A 67 -1.14 25.94 -9.53
CA ASN A 67 -0.81 27.36 -9.34
C ASN A 67 -1.16 27.90 -7.94
N ALA A 68 -1.59 27.05 -7.01
CA ALA A 68 -1.83 27.49 -5.64
C ALA A 68 -0.50 27.78 -4.94
N LYS A 69 -0.38 28.98 -4.34
CA LYS A 69 0.73 29.28 -3.42
C LYS A 69 0.76 28.18 -2.35
N ALA A 70 1.96 27.72 -2.01
CA ALA A 70 2.17 26.70 -0.99
C ALA A 70 1.60 27.18 0.36
N THR A 71 0.33 26.87 0.63
CA THR A 71 -0.20 26.95 1.97
C THR A 71 0.44 25.79 2.73
N SER A 72 1.18 26.11 3.77
CA SER A 72 1.74 25.21 4.78
C SER A 72 0.61 24.48 5.52
N GLY A 73 -0.07 23.60 4.81
CA GLY A 73 -1.31 22.94 5.21
C GLY A 73 -1.15 21.43 5.19
N LEU A 74 -0.30 20.93 6.08
CA LEU A 74 -0.43 19.68 6.81
C LEU A 74 -1.13 18.53 6.08
N GLY A 75 -0.35 17.71 5.36
CA GLY A 75 -0.68 16.29 5.27
C GLY A 75 -0.57 15.72 6.68
N LYS A 76 -1.68 15.62 7.42
CA LYS A 76 -1.72 14.83 8.67
C LYS A 76 -1.04 13.50 8.37
N GLU A 77 -0.04 13.12 9.17
CA GLU A 77 0.61 11.82 9.04
C GLU A 77 -0.49 10.76 8.93
N GLY A 78 -0.62 10.17 7.76
CA GLY A 78 -1.68 9.23 7.47
C GLY A 78 -1.55 8.04 8.41
N LYS A 79 -2.68 7.47 8.82
CA LYS A 79 -2.80 6.23 9.62
C LYS A 79 -2.07 5.00 9.02
N TYR A 80 -1.37 5.15 7.90
CA TYR A 80 -0.67 4.10 7.16
C TYR A 80 0.77 3.86 7.64
N ARG A 81 1.37 4.79 8.38
CA ARG A 81 2.57 4.46 9.15
C ARG A 81 2.07 3.70 10.38
N THR A 82 2.30 2.39 10.42
CA THR A 82 2.47 1.76 11.74
C THR A 82 3.45 2.67 12.47
N GLY A 83 3.14 3.16 13.68
CA GLY A 83 4.06 4.06 14.41
C GLY A 83 5.45 3.44 14.66
N GLN A 84 5.66 2.21 14.20
CA GLN A 84 6.88 1.45 14.18
C GLN A 84 7.62 1.58 12.84
N SER A 85 8.91 1.91 12.92
CA SER A 85 9.84 1.84 11.80
C SER A 85 10.08 0.39 11.37
N HIS A 86 10.59 0.23 10.14
CA HIS A 86 11.03 -1.09 9.64
C HIS A 86 12.02 -1.78 10.59
N GLN A 87 12.95 -1.02 11.18
CA GLN A 87 13.92 -1.57 12.14
C GLN A 87 13.23 -2.12 13.40
N GLN A 88 12.23 -1.40 13.93
CA GLN A 88 11.46 -1.87 15.09
C GLN A 88 10.68 -3.15 14.76
N LEU A 89 10.01 -3.20 13.61
CA LEU A 89 9.29 -4.41 13.15
C LEU A 89 10.24 -5.61 12.97
N HIS A 90 11.42 -5.38 12.40
CA HIS A 90 12.43 -6.42 12.22
C HIS A 90 12.99 -6.92 13.56
N CYS A 91 13.31 -6.03 14.50
CA CYS A 91 13.73 -6.40 15.85
C CYS A 91 12.65 -7.20 16.58
N ARG A 92 11.38 -6.77 16.47
CA ARG A 92 10.23 -7.47 17.02
C ARG A 92 10.09 -8.88 16.47
N LEU A 93 10.22 -9.06 15.15
CA LEU A 93 10.21 -10.38 14.51
C LEU A 93 11.35 -11.28 15.03
N LYS A 94 12.55 -10.73 15.24
CA LYS A 94 13.69 -11.49 15.78
C LYS A 94 13.39 -12.03 17.19
N VAL A 95 12.93 -11.16 18.08
CA VAL A 95 12.54 -11.53 19.46
C VAL A 95 11.42 -12.57 19.41
N PHE A 96 10.36 -12.32 18.64
CA PHE A 96 9.22 -13.22 18.49
C PHE A 96 9.63 -14.64 18.03
N ARG A 97 10.59 -14.75 17.10
CA ARG A 97 11.09 -16.04 16.61
C ARG A 97 11.85 -16.85 17.66
N GLN A 98 12.37 -16.21 18.70
CA GLN A 98 13.10 -16.85 19.80
C GLN A 98 12.18 -17.27 20.95
N MET A 99 10.99 -16.67 21.08
CA MET A 99 9.99 -17.05 22.09
C MET A 99 9.57 -18.52 21.97
N ARG A 100 9.10 -19.12 23.07
CA ARG A 100 8.55 -20.48 23.05
C ARG A 100 7.26 -20.49 22.25
N LEU A 101 6.93 -21.63 21.63
CA LEU A 101 5.75 -21.73 20.75
C LEU A 101 4.46 -21.30 21.45
N LYS A 102 4.27 -21.70 22.70
CA LYS A 102 3.07 -21.34 23.50
C LYS A 102 2.89 -19.85 23.74
N ASP A 103 3.97 -19.07 23.66
CA ASP A 103 3.96 -17.63 23.94
C ASP A 103 3.86 -16.79 22.65
N ARG A 104 3.85 -17.44 21.47
CA ARG A 104 3.78 -16.76 20.16
C ARG A 104 2.35 -16.51 19.74
N LYS A 105 1.92 -15.25 19.82
CA LYS A 105 0.58 -14.79 19.46
C LYS A 105 0.66 -13.77 18.33
N LEU A 106 -0.27 -13.82 17.37
CA LEU A 106 -0.49 -12.78 16.37
C LEU A 106 -1.89 -12.23 16.56
N CYS A 107 -2.02 -10.91 16.73
CA CYS A 107 -3.31 -10.25 16.70
C CYS A 107 -3.74 -10.06 15.24
N LYS A 108 -4.90 -10.60 14.85
CA LYS A 108 -5.43 -10.46 13.49
C LYS A 108 -6.04 -9.09 13.25
N ASP A 109 -6.67 -8.51 14.26
CA ASP A 109 -7.28 -7.18 14.17
C ASP A 109 -6.23 -6.08 13.94
N CYS A 110 -5.10 -6.20 14.61
CA CYS A 110 -3.98 -5.26 14.49
C CYS A 110 -2.95 -5.67 13.43
N GLY A 111 -3.02 -6.90 12.92
CA GLY A 111 -2.00 -7.47 12.02
C GLY A 111 -0.61 -7.55 12.65
N MET A 112 -0.51 -7.76 13.97
CA MET A 112 0.72 -7.58 14.74
C MET A 112 1.14 -8.87 15.45
N LEU A 113 2.41 -9.27 15.31
CA LEU A 113 3.03 -10.30 16.16
C LEU A 113 3.17 -9.74 17.57
N LEU A 114 2.68 -10.40 18.62
CA LEU A 114 2.68 -9.86 19.98
C LEU A 114 3.91 -10.30 20.79
N LEU A 115 4.58 -9.35 21.45
CA LEU A 115 5.54 -9.61 22.53
C LEU A 115 4.78 -9.56 23.89
N PRO A 116 5.39 -10.03 24.99
CA PRO A 116 4.71 -10.10 26.29
C PRO A 116 4.08 -8.78 26.74
N ASP A 117 4.77 -7.66 26.52
CA ASP A 117 4.30 -6.32 26.93
C ASP A 117 3.03 -5.87 26.19
N ASP A 118 2.71 -6.49 25.05
CA ASP A 118 1.52 -6.13 24.26
C ASP A 118 0.26 -6.88 24.71
N TRP A 119 0.40 -7.95 25.50
CA TRP A 119 -0.71 -8.90 25.72
C TRP A 119 -1.93 -8.24 26.38
N LEU A 120 -1.70 -7.40 27.39
CA LEU A 120 -2.78 -6.73 28.13
C LEU A 120 -3.61 -5.82 27.20
N ALA A 121 -2.95 -5.11 26.27
CA ALA A 121 -3.63 -4.25 25.31
C ALA A 121 -4.44 -5.01 24.25
N HIS A 122 -4.36 -6.35 24.23
CA HIS A 122 -4.94 -7.21 23.20
C HIS A 122 -5.85 -8.32 23.79
N GLU A 123 -6.25 -8.23 25.06
CA GLU A 123 -7.10 -9.26 25.70
C GLU A 123 -8.47 -9.46 25.04
N GLY A 124 -8.99 -8.43 24.35
CA GLY A 124 -10.27 -8.48 23.64
C GLY A 124 -10.17 -8.64 22.12
N HIS A 125 -8.99 -8.88 21.56
CA HIS A 125 -8.78 -8.99 20.12
C HIS A 125 -8.79 -10.45 19.63
N ASP A 126 -8.99 -10.66 18.32
CA ASP A 126 -8.84 -11.99 17.70
C ASP A 126 -7.35 -12.35 17.61
N LEU A 127 -6.94 -13.34 18.42
CA LEU A 127 -5.57 -13.81 18.51
C LEU A 127 -5.40 -15.18 17.83
N LEU A 128 -4.41 -15.26 16.95
CA LEU A 128 -3.83 -16.53 16.52
C LEU A 128 -2.70 -16.94 17.45
N GLU A 129 -2.93 -17.98 18.25
CA GLU A 129 -1.91 -18.53 19.15
C GLU A 129 -0.99 -19.54 18.46
N ARG A 130 0.13 -19.83 19.13
CA ARG A 130 1.10 -20.88 18.74
C ARG A 130 1.62 -20.72 17.32
N VAL A 131 1.93 -19.49 16.92
CA VAL A 131 2.41 -19.18 15.57
C VAL A 131 3.74 -19.88 15.27
N THR A 132 3.72 -20.80 14.32
CA THR A 132 4.88 -21.62 13.94
C THR A 132 5.83 -20.87 13.01
N ARG A 133 7.09 -21.32 12.95
CA ARG A 133 8.06 -20.80 11.97
C ARG A 133 7.61 -21.01 10.52
N ARG A 134 6.85 -22.08 10.23
CA ARG A 134 6.32 -22.35 8.88
C ARG A 134 5.27 -21.32 8.49
N GLN A 135 4.38 -20.96 9.41
CA GLN A 135 3.39 -19.91 9.19
C GLN A 135 4.04 -18.54 9.00
N LEU A 136 5.08 -18.20 9.77
CA LEU A 136 5.82 -16.94 9.59
C LEU A 136 6.47 -16.80 8.20
N ARG A 137 6.77 -17.90 7.52
CA ARG A 137 7.27 -17.90 6.13
C ARG A 137 6.17 -17.77 5.07
N ARG A 138 4.89 -17.81 5.48
CA ARG A 138 3.73 -17.62 4.60
C ARG A 138 2.78 -16.54 5.17
N PRO A 139 3.21 -15.27 5.28
CA PRO A 139 2.40 -14.21 5.90
C PRO A 139 1.04 -14.01 5.23
N SER A 140 0.94 -14.23 3.91
CA SER A 140 -0.31 -14.16 3.15
C SER A 140 -1.34 -15.25 3.49
N THR A 141 -0.99 -16.19 4.38
CA THR A 141 -1.92 -17.18 4.95
C THR A 141 -2.26 -16.89 6.41
N LEU A 142 -1.56 -15.95 7.04
CA LEU A 142 -1.76 -15.53 8.43
C LEU A 142 -2.63 -14.29 8.53
N LEU A 143 -2.37 -13.32 7.64
CA LEU A 143 -3.06 -12.04 7.61
C LEU A 143 -4.20 -12.11 6.60
N PRO A 144 -5.41 -11.63 6.96
CA PRO A 144 -6.49 -11.52 5.99
C PRO A 144 -6.09 -10.54 4.87
N PRO A 145 -6.49 -10.80 3.62
CA PRO A 145 -6.20 -9.89 2.52
C PRO A 145 -6.90 -8.54 2.74
N ILE A 146 -6.21 -7.45 2.39
CA ILE A 146 -6.78 -6.10 2.44
C ILE A 146 -7.49 -5.81 1.11
N GLU A 147 -8.73 -6.27 0.99
CA GLU A 147 -9.46 -6.31 -0.29
C GLU A 147 -10.08 -4.97 -0.75
N ASN A 148 -9.85 -3.86 -0.02
CA ASN A 148 -10.41 -2.57 -0.40
C ASN A 148 -9.88 -2.13 -1.79
N LYS A 149 -10.78 -2.19 -2.79
CA LYS A 149 -10.53 -1.88 -4.20
C LYS A 149 -10.01 -0.47 -4.49
N LYS A 150 -10.16 0.46 -3.54
CA LYS A 150 -9.81 1.88 -3.72
C LYS A 150 -8.40 2.23 -3.26
N THR A 151 -7.79 1.33 -2.48
CA THR A 151 -6.46 1.50 -1.89
C THR A 151 -5.56 0.32 -2.24
N ASN A 152 -5.72 -0.79 -1.52
CA ASN A 152 -4.78 -1.91 -1.57
C ASN A 152 -5.16 -2.94 -2.64
N ALA A 153 -6.46 -3.23 -2.79
CA ALA A 153 -6.98 -4.22 -3.72
C ALA A 153 -6.20 -5.55 -3.69
N GLN A 154 -5.88 -6.04 -2.49
CA GLN A 154 -5.00 -7.20 -2.33
C GLN A 154 -5.73 -8.50 -2.68
N TYR A 155 -5.56 -8.97 -3.92
CA TYR A 155 -6.06 -10.27 -4.38
C TYR A 155 -4.92 -11.27 -4.39
N LEU A 156 -5.04 -12.32 -3.57
CA LEU A 156 -4.00 -13.31 -3.43
C LEU A 156 -4.20 -14.44 -4.44
N PHE A 157 -3.12 -14.86 -5.09
CA PHE A 157 -3.13 -16.00 -5.99
C PHE A 157 -3.60 -17.28 -5.28
N SER A 158 -4.26 -18.16 -6.04
CA SER A 158 -4.52 -19.52 -5.57
C SER A 158 -3.21 -20.32 -5.50
N ASP A 159 -3.16 -21.35 -4.66
CA ASP A 159 -1.97 -22.22 -4.58
C ASP A 159 -1.64 -22.87 -5.93
N ALA A 160 -2.65 -23.15 -6.77
CA ALA A 160 -2.46 -23.68 -8.12
C ALA A 160 -1.77 -22.65 -9.04
N ALA A 161 -2.22 -21.39 -9.01
CA ALA A 161 -1.63 -20.32 -9.81
C ALA A 161 -0.19 -20.00 -9.38
N VAL A 162 0.09 -20.01 -8.06
CA VAL A 162 1.44 -19.85 -7.53
C VAL A 162 2.37 -20.96 -8.04
N LYS A 163 1.96 -22.24 -7.91
CA LYS A 163 2.75 -23.38 -8.38
C LYS A 163 3.05 -23.30 -9.87
N PHE A 164 2.03 -23.00 -10.68
CA PHE A 164 2.19 -22.84 -12.12
C PHE A 164 3.18 -21.71 -12.46
N THR A 165 3.05 -20.56 -11.79
CA THR A 165 3.92 -19.40 -12.02
C THR A 165 5.36 -19.68 -11.63
N LEU A 166 5.59 -20.34 -10.49
CA LEU A 166 6.93 -20.74 -10.05
C LEU A 166 7.56 -21.75 -11.02
N GLY A 167 6.82 -22.77 -11.48
CA GLY A 167 7.30 -23.70 -12.50
C GLY A 167 7.71 -22.98 -13.79
N CYS A 168 6.90 -22.03 -14.26
CA CYS A 168 7.22 -21.20 -15.43
C CYS A 168 8.50 -20.36 -15.28
N ILE A 169 8.84 -19.94 -14.06
CA ILE A 169 10.06 -19.17 -13.76
C ILE A 169 11.26 -20.10 -13.73
N GLU A 170 11.13 -21.25 -13.07
CA GLU A 170 12.17 -22.28 -12.94
C GLU A 170 12.54 -22.88 -14.31
N ASP A 171 11.55 -23.25 -15.13
CA ASP A 171 11.74 -23.82 -16.47
C ASP A 171 12.49 -22.87 -17.41
N ARG A 172 12.39 -21.55 -17.17
CA ARG A 172 13.12 -20.52 -17.92
C ARG A 172 14.50 -20.21 -17.36
N GLY A 173 14.91 -20.87 -16.27
CA GLY A 173 16.24 -20.70 -15.66
C GLY A 173 16.41 -19.38 -14.91
N PHE A 174 15.33 -18.72 -14.47
CA PHE A 174 15.45 -17.50 -13.68
C PHE A 174 15.77 -17.82 -12.22
N HIS A 175 16.80 -17.18 -11.66
CA HIS A 175 17.26 -17.42 -10.28
C HIS A 175 16.96 -16.26 -9.30
N LYS A 176 16.55 -15.11 -9.83
CA LYS A 176 16.21 -13.92 -9.06
C LYS A 176 14.92 -13.34 -9.61
N VAL A 177 13.96 -13.10 -8.72
CA VAL A 177 12.62 -12.61 -9.07
C VAL A 177 12.35 -11.34 -8.27
N LEU A 178 12.03 -10.24 -8.96
CA LEU A 178 11.59 -9.01 -8.33
C LEU A 178 10.06 -9.04 -8.20
N CYS A 179 9.57 -9.23 -6.99
CA CYS A 179 8.14 -9.30 -6.68
C CYS A 179 7.58 -7.90 -6.34
N LEU A 180 6.88 -7.27 -7.29
CA LEU A 180 6.19 -5.98 -7.07
C LEU A 180 4.69 -6.24 -6.91
N GLY A 181 4.16 -6.03 -5.71
CA GLY A 181 2.73 -6.23 -5.43
C GLY A 181 2.26 -7.68 -5.42
N THR A 182 3.17 -8.65 -5.32
CA THR A 182 2.88 -10.09 -5.32
C THR A 182 3.32 -10.76 -4.01
N PRO A 183 2.58 -10.55 -2.90
CA PRO A 183 2.97 -11.05 -1.57
C PRO A 183 2.81 -12.57 -1.37
N ARG A 184 2.24 -13.29 -2.34
CA ARG A 184 2.02 -14.74 -2.29
C ARG A 184 2.69 -15.42 -3.47
#